data_AF-A0A936U1V2-F1
#
_entry.id   AF-A0A936U1V2-F1
#
_cell.length_a   1.000
_cell.length_b   1.000
_cell.length_c   1.000
_cell.angle_alpha   90.00
_cell.angle_beta   90.00
_cell.angle_gamma   90.00
#
_symmetry.space_group_name_H-M   'P 1'
#
loop_
_entity.id
_entity.type
_entity.pdbx_description
1 polymer ?
#
loop_
_entity_poly.entity_id
_entity_poly.type
_entity_poly.pdbx_seq_one_letter_code
_entity_poly.pdbx_strand_id
1 'polypeptide(L)'
;PIMAKTSQPTTDLQRLTSIRAVRPAVALPSCPQVLKQLYSDGLEPTMTAFESGFDRRADTLTRIKNLMARAREVDGRYDAAMRRFAPSVRDGRGIGAATALGIMLGGVTPGELVRKPYAEEHLRTLELLRQVKDHPDYTYDQEAYDELGLANTELGAIVDEIAAEDLAEIADTAAHKANRKAFDTAYTAFRQTARAVLGEDGARAFIPEFITTPKAKDVEDGGDVDSGVEDAG
;
A
#
# COMPACT_ATOMS: atom_id res chain seq x y z
N PRO A 1 -17.06 38.55 -6.53
CA PRO A 1 -16.58 37.32 -7.20
C PRO A 1 -15.34 36.77 -6.49
N ILE A 2 -15.54 35.87 -5.52
CA ILE A 2 -14.45 35.16 -4.85
C ILE A 2 -14.45 33.75 -5.43
N MET A 3 -13.40 33.44 -6.18
CA MET A 3 -13.20 32.16 -6.84
C MET A 3 -13.16 31.02 -5.81
N ALA A 4 -13.74 29.90 -6.22
CA ALA A 4 -13.96 28.69 -5.44
C ALA A 4 -12.70 28.22 -4.69
N LYS A 5 -12.78 28.20 -3.34
CA LYS A 5 -11.82 27.46 -2.51
C LYS A 5 -12.14 25.97 -2.65
N THR A 6 -11.24 25.24 -3.27
CA THR A 6 -11.28 23.78 -3.45
C THR A 6 -11.50 23.07 -2.10
N SER A 7 -12.72 22.58 -1.91
CA SER A 7 -13.19 21.76 -0.80
C SER A 7 -12.86 20.30 -1.09
N GLN A 8 -11.95 19.69 -0.32
CA GLN A 8 -11.85 18.23 -0.32
C GLN A 8 -13.04 17.65 0.46
N PRO A 9 -13.58 16.50 0.06
CA PRO A 9 -14.85 16.02 0.60
C PRO A 9 -14.61 15.03 1.76
N THR A 10 -15.65 14.80 2.56
CA THR A 10 -15.84 13.82 3.68
C THR A 10 -15.11 12.47 3.50
N THR A 11 -14.86 11.70 4.56
CA THR A 11 -14.16 10.41 4.44
C THR A 11 -14.93 9.43 3.53
N ASP A 12 -14.26 8.47 2.89
CA ASP A 12 -14.93 7.47 2.03
C ASP A 12 -16.02 6.71 2.78
N LEU A 13 -15.80 6.45 4.08
CA LEU A 13 -16.79 5.84 4.98
C LEU A 13 -18.03 6.70 5.17
N GLN A 14 -17.89 8.02 5.31
CA GLN A 14 -19.02 8.94 5.43
C GLN A 14 -19.81 9.05 4.12
N ARG A 15 -19.14 8.93 2.96
CA ARG A 15 -19.83 8.79 1.67
C ARG A 15 -20.71 7.55 1.71
N LEU A 16 -20.13 6.38 1.99
CA LEU A 16 -20.84 5.09 2.06
C LEU A 16 -22.04 5.11 3.01
N THR A 17 -21.89 5.70 4.19
CA THR A 17 -22.99 5.79 5.17
C THR A 17 -24.12 6.69 4.68
N SER A 18 -23.81 7.88 4.13
CA SER A 18 -24.83 8.82 3.62
C SER A 18 -25.59 8.23 2.43
N ILE A 19 -24.87 7.47 1.61
CA ILE A 19 -25.36 6.74 0.45
C ILE A 19 -26.33 5.61 0.83
N ARG A 20 -25.95 4.78 1.81
CA ARG A 20 -26.79 3.65 2.27
C ARG A 20 -28.12 4.12 2.84
N ALA A 21 -28.20 5.38 3.30
CA ALA A 21 -29.44 6.01 3.73
C ALA A 21 -30.37 6.43 2.57
N VAL A 22 -29.88 6.57 1.34
CA VAL A 22 -30.70 6.91 0.15
C VAL A 22 -31.53 5.72 -0.32
N ARG A 23 -30.97 4.50 -0.25
CA ARG A 23 -31.63 3.25 -0.67
C ARG A 23 -33.04 3.07 -0.05
N PRO A 24 -33.24 3.19 1.28
CA PRO A 24 -34.58 3.08 1.86
C PRO A 24 -35.52 4.23 1.45
N ALA A 25 -35.01 5.44 1.20
CA ALA A 25 -35.82 6.58 0.77
C ALA A 25 -36.37 6.38 -0.65
N VAL A 26 -35.56 5.82 -1.56
CA VAL A 26 -35.97 5.51 -2.94
C VAL A 26 -36.96 4.34 -3.00
N ALA A 27 -36.88 3.40 -2.05
CA ALA A 27 -37.81 2.27 -1.95
C ALA A 27 -39.24 2.69 -1.54
N LEU A 28 -39.44 3.91 -1.03
CA LEU A 28 -40.76 4.38 -0.62
C LEU A 28 -41.75 4.46 -1.80
N PRO A 29 -43.03 4.06 -1.61
CA PRO A 29 -44.06 4.21 -2.64
C PRO A 29 -44.24 5.67 -3.11
N SER A 30 -44.05 6.62 -2.19
CA SER A 30 -44.15 8.06 -2.43
C SER A 30 -42.95 8.65 -3.18
N CYS A 31 -41.87 7.89 -3.39
CA CYS A 31 -40.71 8.38 -4.13
C CYS A 31 -41.06 8.56 -5.62
N PRO A 32 -40.81 9.75 -6.20
CA PRO A 32 -41.04 10.01 -7.61
C PRO A 32 -40.35 8.98 -8.52
N GLN A 33 -41.05 8.51 -9.54
CA GLN A 33 -40.54 7.47 -10.45
C GLN A 33 -39.24 7.88 -11.14
N VAL A 34 -39.07 9.17 -11.45
CA VAL A 34 -37.83 9.71 -12.04
C VAL A 34 -36.62 9.53 -11.12
N LEU A 35 -36.80 9.63 -9.80
CA LEU A 35 -35.72 9.39 -8.83
C LEU A 35 -35.45 7.89 -8.69
N LYS A 36 -36.47 7.03 -8.74
CA LYS A 36 -36.29 5.57 -8.76
C LYS A 36 -35.47 5.11 -9.97
N GLN A 37 -35.78 5.66 -11.14
CA GLN A 37 -35.06 5.34 -12.38
C GLN A 37 -33.61 5.85 -12.32
N LEU A 38 -33.40 7.10 -11.91
CA LEU A 38 -32.05 7.67 -11.81
C LEU A 38 -31.18 6.97 -10.75
N TYR A 39 -31.80 6.49 -9.68
CA TYR A 39 -31.13 5.66 -8.68
C TYR A 39 -30.68 4.34 -9.30
N SER A 40 -31.60 3.57 -9.87
CA SER A 40 -31.31 2.22 -10.41
C SER A 40 -30.36 2.23 -11.60
N ASP A 41 -30.53 3.15 -12.54
CA ASP A 41 -29.73 3.19 -13.77
C ASP A 41 -28.36 3.86 -13.59
N GLY A 42 -28.23 4.72 -12.56
CA GLY A 42 -27.05 5.58 -12.40
C GLY A 42 -26.37 5.44 -11.05
N LEU A 43 -27.10 5.81 -9.99
CA LEU A 43 -26.47 5.94 -8.66
C LEU A 43 -26.11 4.57 -8.06
N GLU A 44 -27.01 3.60 -8.08
CA GLU A 44 -26.80 2.28 -7.46
C GLU A 44 -25.59 1.51 -8.05
N PRO A 45 -25.43 1.39 -9.39
CA PRO A 45 -24.25 0.73 -9.96
C PRO A 45 -22.93 1.41 -9.57
N THR A 46 -22.90 2.74 -9.54
CA THR A 46 -21.69 3.49 -9.15
C THR A 46 -21.38 3.39 -7.67
N MET A 47 -22.41 3.30 -6.82
CA MET A 47 -22.25 2.99 -5.39
C MET A 47 -21.64 1.61 -5.18
N THR A 48 -22.19 0.58 -5.82
CA THR A 48 -21.67 -0.80 -5.71
C THR A 48 -20.22 -0.87 -6.20
N ALA A 49 -19.90 -0.24 -7.32
CA ALA A 49 -18.52 -0.18 -7.82
C ALA A 49 -17.57 0.53 -6.83
N PHE A 50 -18.04 1.60 -6.19
CA PHE A 50 -17.26 2.32 -5.16
C PHE A 50 -17.05 1.48 -3.89
N GLU A 51 -18.09 0.82 -3.38
CA GLU A 51 -18.00 -0.11 -2.24
C GLU A 51 -17.00 -1.24 -2.54
N SER A 52 -17.17 -1.95 -3.65
CA SER A 52 -16.26 -3.04 -4.04
C SER A 52 -14.84 -2.55 -4.33
N GLY A 53 -14.65 -1.30 -4.74
CA GLY A 53 -13.32 -0.70 -4.90
C GLY A 53 -12.65 -0.39 -3.57
N PHE A 54 -13.43 0.10 -2.61
CA PHE A 54 -12.97 0.38 -1.25
C PHE A 54 -12.54 -0.91 -0.53
N ASP A 55 -13.38 -1.96 -0.59
CA ASP A 55 -13.09 -3.26 0.05
C ASP A 55 -11.85 -3.91 -0.58
N ARG A 56 -11.76 -3.94 -1.92
CA ARG A 56 -10.57 -4.47 -2.63
C ARG A 56 -9.30 -3.77 -2.21
N ARG A 57 -9.32 -2.44 -2.13
CA ARG A 57 -8.15 -1.67 -1.68
C ARG A 57 -7.77 -2.00 -0.23
N ALA A 58 -8.75 -2.18 0.66
CA ALA A 58 -8.50 -2.57 2.04
C ALA A 58 -7.88 -3.98 2.14
N ASP A 59 -8.37 -4.92 1.33
CA ASP A 59 -7.84 -6.28 1.25
C ASP A 59 -6.40 -6.27 0.72
N THR A 60 -6.12 -5.53 -0.35
CA THR A 60 -4.77 -5.38 -0.92
C THR A 60 -3.79 -4.80 0.09
N LEU A 61 -4.16 -3.76 0.83
CA LEU A 61 -3.32 -3.22 1.90
C LEU A 61 -3.07 -4.23 3.03
N THR A 62 -4.05 -5.07 3.34
CA THR A 62 -3.91 -6.14 4.33
C THR A 62 -2.95 -7.22 3.83
N ARG A 63 -3.06 -7.63 2.56
CA ARG A 63 -2.13 -8.59 1.94
C ARG A 63 -0.70 -8.06 1.93
N ILE A 64 -0.49 -6.80 1.53
CA ILE A 64 0.83 -6.14 1.58
C ILE A 64 1.39 -6.15 3.00
N LYS A 65 0.59 -5.80 4.01
CA LYS A 65 1.05 -5.81 5.40
C LYS A 65 1.48 -7.21 5.85
N ASN A 66 0.71 -8.24 5.51
CA ASN A 66 1.05 -9.63 5.84
C ASN A 66 2.30 -10.10 5.08
N LEU A 67 2.43 -9.72 3.82
CA LEU A 67 3.60 -10.00 2.99
C LEU A 67 4.86 -9.35 3.57
N MET A 68 4.80 -8.09 4.00
CA MET A 68 5.93 -7.40 4.65
C MET A 68 6.33 -8.05 5.97
N ALA A 69 5.39 -8.59 6.74
CA ALA A 69 5.71 -9.34 7.95
C ALA A 69 6.47 -10.64 7.62
N ARG A 70 6.00 -11.38 6.61
CA ARG A 70 6.66 -12.61 6.14
C ARG A 70 8.03 -12.33 5.51
N ALA A 71 8.17 -11.22 4.78
CA ALA A 71 9.42 -10.80 4.19
C ALA A 71 10.52 -10.59 5.26
N ARG A 72 10.18 -9.99 6.41
CA ARG A 72 11.11 -9.82 7.54
C ARG A 72 11.57 -11.15 8.14
N GLU A 73 10.70 -12.16 8.18
CA GLU A 73 11.06 -13.49 8.67
C GLU A 73 12.01 -14.21 7.72
N VAL A 74 11.74 -14.13 6.41
CA VAL A 74 12.61 -14.69 5.36
C VAL A 74 13.97 -13.97 5.36
N ASP A 75 13.96 -12.64 5.44
CA ASP A 75 15.15 -11.80 5.55
C ASP A 75 16.02 -12.17 6.76
N GLY A 76 15.42 -12.37 7.93
CA GLY A 76 16.15 -12.83 9.11
C GLY A 76 16.85 -14.19 8.93
N ARG A 77 16.22 -15.12 8.22
CA ARG A 77 16.84 -16.43 7.88
C ARG A 77 17.93 -16.27 6.82
N TYR A 78 17.72 -15.40 5.84
CA TYR A 78 18.72 -15.05 4.84
C TYR A 78 19.97 -14.41 5.47
N ASP A 79 19.81 -13.43 6.37
CA ASP A 79 20.93 -12.80 7.09
C ASP A 79 21.70 -13.83 7.93
N ALA A 80 20.99 -14.70 8.65
CA ALA A 80 21.62 -15.79 9.41
C ALA A 80 22.44 -16.73 8.51
N ALA A 81 21.87 -17.15 7.38
CA ALA A 81 22.54 -18.02 6.41
C ALA A 81 23.75 -17.33 5.77
N MET A 82 23.64 -16.06 5.39
CA MET A 82 24.75 -15.27 4.82
C MET A 82 25.89 -15.12 5.83
N ARG A 83 25.57 -14.85 7.11
CA ARG A 83 26.56 -14.76 8.20
C ARG A 83 27.24 -16.09 8.52
N ARG A 84 26.58 -17.22 8.26
CA ARG A 84 27.19 -18.55 8.39
C ARG A 84 28.08 -18.88 7.18
N PHE A 85 27.58 -18.60 5.98
CA PHE A 85 28.24 -18.92 4.73
C PHE A 85 29.50 -18.08 4.49
N ALA A 86 29.41 -16.75 4.54
CA ALA A 86 30.51 -15.87 4.12
C ALA A 86 31.82 -16.11 4.89
N PRO A 87 31.82 -16.31 6.23
CA PRO A 87 33.03 -16.66 6.97
C PRO A 87 33.50 -18.09 6.77
N SER A 88 32.75 -18.96 6.10
CA SER A 88 33.17 -20.33 5.78
C SER A 88 34.06 -20.40 4.54
N VAL A 89 33.94 -19.44 3.62
CA VAL A 89 34.65 -19.47 2.34
C VAL A 89 36.15 -19.25 2.53
N ARG A 90 36.96 -20.12 1.93
CA ARG A 90 38.42 -20.07 1.93
C ARG A 90 38.95 -20.05 0.51
N ASP A 91 40.02 -19.29 0.28
CA ASP A 91 40.77 -19.29 -0.98
C ASP A 91 41.68 -20.54 -1.11
N GLY A 92 42.40 -20.65 -2.23
CA GLY A 92 43.32 -21.77 -2.51
C GLY A 92 44.51 -21.88 -1.55
N ARG A 93 44.69 -20.90 -0.64
CA ARG A 93 45.70 -20.90 0.42
C ARG A 93 45.09 -21.25 1.78
N GLY A 94 43.79 -21.53 1.85
CA GLY A 94 43.06 -21.78 3.09
C GLY A 94 42.80 -20.50 3.90
N ILE A 95 42.90 -19.31 3.29
CA ILE A 95 42.67 -18.03 3.96
C ILE A 95 41.23 -17.59 3.72
N GLY A 96 40.59 -16.94 4.71
CA GLY A 96 39.24 -16.40 4.57
C GLY A 96 39.11 -15.44 3.37
N ALA A 97 38.12 -15.68 2.51
CA ALA A 97 37.98 -14.99 1.22
C ALA A 97 37.12 -13.72 1.27
N ALA A 98 36.98 -13.07 2.44
CA ALA A 98 36.02 -11.96 2.64
C ALA A 98 36.14 -10.82 1.62
N THR A 99 37.37 -10.37 1.31
CA THR A 99 37.61 -9.34 0.30
C THR A 99 37.16 -9.78 -1.09
N ALA A 100 37.43 -11.03 -1.45
CA ALA A 100 37.05 -11.56 -2.76
C ALA A 100 35.54 -11.71 -2.89
N LEU A 101 34.85 -12.18 -1.84
CA LEU A 101 33.38 -12.18 -1.78
C LEU A 101 32.82 -10.77 -1.98
N GLY A 102 33.43 -9.75 -1.37
CA GLY A 102 33.04 -8.36 -1.59
C GLY A 102 33.17 -7.92 -3.05
N ILE A 103 34.22 -8.35 -3.75
CA ILE A 103 34.41 -8.09 -5.19
C ILE A 103 33.34 -8.80 -6.02
N MET A 104 33.07 -10.08 -5.74
CA MET A 104 32.02 -10.87 -6.41
C MET A 104 30.64 -10.24 -6.23
N LEU A 105 30.39 -9.67 -5.06
CA LEU A 105 29.19 -8.90 -4.73
C LEU A 105 29.21 -7.46 -5.26
N GLY A 106 30.10 -7.11 -6.20
CA GLY A 106 30.13 -5.78 -6.82
C GLY A 106 30.60 -4.67 -5.88
N GLY A 107 31.57 -4.97 -5.03
CA GLY A 107 32.16 -4.03 -4.06
C GLY A 107 31.40 -3.89 -2.75
N VAL A 108 30.39 -4.73 -2.50
CA VAL A 108 29.56 -4.70 -1.29
C VAL A 108 29.96 -5.86 -0.39
N THR A 109 30.22 -5.61 0.89
CA THR A 109 30.53 -6.71 1.82
C THR A 109 29.27 -7.54 2.13
N PRO A 110 29.39 -8.83 2.48
CA PRO A 110 28.24 -9.63 2.87
C PRO A 110 27.37 -9.01 3.97
N GLY A 111 27.97 -8.32 4.94
CA GLY A 111 27.25 -7.61 6.00
C GLY A 111 26.56 -6.32 5.58
N GLU A 112 26.96 -5.72 4.45
CA GLU A 112 26.25 -4.60 3.83
C GLU A 112 25.18 -5.08 2.87
N LEU A 113 25.36 -6.27 2.28
CA LEU A 113 24.40 -6.87 1.36
C LEU A 113 23.07 -7.14 2.07
N VAL A 114 23.08 -7.71 3.27
CA VAL A 114 21.90 -7.98 4.14
C VAL A 114 21.17 -6.73 4.65
N ARG A 115 21.49 -5.56 4.10
CA ARG A 115 20.84 -4.27 4.39
C ARG A 115 20.33 -3.62 3.09
N LYS A 116 20.41 -4.34 1.97
CA LYS A 116 19.98 -3.85 0.66
C LYS A 116 18.51 -4.20 0.46
N PRO A 117 17.85 -3.62 -0.54
CA PRO A 117 16.52 -4.10 -0.93
C PRO A 117 16.56 -5.60 -1.27
N TYR A 118 15.52 -6.34 -0.88
CA TYR A 118 15.44 -7.80 -1.06
C TYR A 118 15.73 -8.28 -2.50
N ALA A 119 15.31 -7.51 -3.50
CA ALA A 119 15.60 -7.81 -4.91
C ALA A 119 17.11 -7.77 -5.21
N GLU A 120 17.83 -6.82 -4.61
CA GLU A 120 19.27 -6.69 -4.78
C GLU A 120 20.02 -7.79 -4.03
N GLU A 121 19.57 -8.13 -2.82
CA GLU A 121 20.08 -9.27 -2.04
C GLU A 121 19.95 -10.58 -2.82
N HIS A 122 18.74 -10.85 -3.32
CA HIS A 122 18.41 -12.04 -4.07
C HIS A 122 19.33 -12.22 -5.30
N LEU A 123 19.43 -11.17 -6.13
CA LEU A 123 20.18 -11.21 -7.37
C LEU A 123 21.69 -11.34 -7.15
N ARG A 124 22.24 -10.56 -6.21
CA ARG A 124 23.69 -10.61 -5.94
C ARG A 124 24.09 -11.92 -5.27
N THR A 125 23.24 -12.49 -4.40
CA THR A 125 23.53 -13.79 -3.78
C THR A 125 23.43 -14.95 -4.76
N LEU A 126 22.46 -14.92 -5.69
CA LEU A 126 22.39 -15.91 -6.77
C LEU A 126 23.72 -15.97 -7.54
N GLU A 127 24.24 -14.79 -7.91
CA GLU A 127 25.49 -14.68 -8.65
C GLU A 127 26.71 -15.05 -7.78
N LEU A 128 26.71 -14.68 -6.50
CA LEU A 128 27.74 -15.08 -5.54
C LEU A 128 27.86 -16.60 -5.44
N LEU A 129 26.75 -17.30 -5.21
CA LEU A 129 26.71 -18.75 -5.06
C LEU A 129 27.21 -19.45 -6.33
N ARG A 130 26.88 -18.90 -7.51
CA ARG A 130 27.39 -19.38 -8.79
C ARG A 130 28.90 -19.18 -8.90
N GLN A 131 29.40 -17.97 -8.64
CA GLN A 131 30.83 -17.66 -8.75
C GLN A 131 31.68 -18.45 -7.76
N VAL A 132 31.23 -18.62 -6.51
CA VAL A 132 31.96 -19.41 -5.49
C VAL A 132 32.01 -20.89 -5.88
N LYS A 133 30.93 -21.44 -6.44
CA LYS A 133 30.88 -22.83 -6.90
C LYS A 133 31.76 -23.08 -8.13
N ASP A 134 31.79 -22.13 -9.06
CA ASP A 134 32.56 -22.24 -10.30
C ASP A 134 34.05 -21.93 -10.09
N HIS A 135 34.43 -21.34 -8.94
CA HIS A 135 35.81 -21.00 -8.64
C HIS A 135 36.59 -22.25 -8.15
N PRO A 136 37.60 -22.74 -8.89
CA PRO A 136 38.24 -24.03 -8.60
C PRO A 136 39.01 -24.08 -7.29
N ASP A 137 39.52 -22.92 -6.84
CA ASP A 137 40.35 -22.82 -5.64
C ASP A 137 39.56 -22.50 -4.37
N TYR A 138 38.23 -22.36 -4.46
CA TYR A 138 37.42 -22.00 -3.29
C TYR A 138 36.90 -23.25 -2.59
N THR A 139 37.03 -23.24 -1.27
CA THR A 139 36.39 -24.23 -0.40
C THR A 139 35.44 -23.50 0.54
N TYR A 140 34.36 -24.16 0.93
CA TYR A 140 33.30 -23.58 1.76
C TYR A 140 32.55 -24.69 2.50
N ASP A 141 31.82 -24.31 3.54
CA ASP A 141 30.91 -25.23 4.21
C ASP A 141 29.71 -25.48 3.28
N GLN A 142 29.55 -26.73 2.82
CA GLN A 142 28.48 -27.11 1.91
C GLN A 142 27.10 -26.96 2.57
N GLU A 143 26.97 -27.23 3.87
CA GLU A 143 25.70 -27.08 4.58
C GLU A 143 25.30 -25.60 4.62
N ALA A 144 26.26 -24.71 4.89
CA ALA A 144 26.01 -23.27 4.90
C ALA A 144 25.71 -22.72 3.48
N TYR A 145 26.34 -23.28 2.45
CA TYR A 145 26.05 -22.96 1.05
C TYR A 145 24.61 -23.34 0.68
N ASP A 146 24.19 -24.55 1.02
CA ASP A 146 22.85 -25.06 0.73
C ASP A 146 21.79 -24.28 1.52
N GLU A 147 22.05 -23.97 2.79
CA GLU A 147 21.19 -23.13 3.64
C GLU A 147 21.00 -21.74 3.04
N LEU A 148 22.08 -21.09 2.58
CA LEU A 148 21.99 -19.80 1.90
C LEU A 148 21.24 -19.90 0.57
N GLY A 149 21.47 -20.96 -0.22
CA GLY A 149 20.74 -21.19 -1.47
C GLY A 149 19.24 -21.34 -1.26
N LEU A 150 18.82 -22.06 -0.21
CA LEU A 150 17.42 -22.21 0.18
C LEU A 150 16.83 -20.88 0.63
N ALA A 151 17.50 -20.18 1.56
CA ALA A 151 17.04 -18.87 2.03
C ALA A 151 16.94 -17.84 0.89
N ASN A 152 17.88 -17.86 -0.06
CA ASN A 152 17.85 -16.98 -1.23
C ASN A 152 16.71 -17.30 -2.21
N THR A 153 16.35 -18.58 -2.34
CA THR A 153 15.20 -19.02 -3.15
C THR A 153 13.89 -18.52 -2.55
N GLU A 154 13.75 -18.63 -1.22
CA GLU A 154 12.60 -18.11 -0.51
C GLU A 154 12.52 -16.57 -0.59
N LEU A 155 13.65 -15.88 -0.46
CA LEU A 155 13.74 -14.43 -0.65
C LEU A 155 13.31 -14.02 -2.06
N GLY A 156 13.71 -14.78 -3.08
CA GLY A 156 13.27 -14.55 -4.47
C GLY A 156 11.75 -14.66 -4.63
N ALA A 157 11.12 -15.69 -4.04
CA ALA A 157 9.66 -15.82 -4.06
C ALA A 157 8.95 -14.64 -3.38
N ILE A 158 9.51 -14.13 -2.27
CA ILE A 158 9.00 -12.92 -1.61
C ILE A 158 9.12 -11.70 -2.53
N VAL A 159 10.25 -11.52 -3.22
CA VAL A 159 10.46 -10.40 -4.14
C VAL A 159 9.41 -10.41 -5.26
N ASP A 160 9.15 -11.57 -5.84
CA ASP A 160 8.13 -11.72 -6.89
C ASP A 160 6.72 -11.40 -6.38
N GLU A 161 6.37 -11.86 -5.17
CA GLU A 161 5.08 -11.56 -4.54
C GLU A 161 4.93 -10.06 -4.22
N ILE A 162 6.00 -9.40 -3.77
CA ILE A 162 5.99 -7.94 -3.49
C ILE A 162 5.72 -7.17 -4.78
N ALA A 163 6.43 -7.51 -5.86
CA ALA A 163 6.23 -6.88 -7.16
C ALA A 163 4.79 -7.06 -7.67
N ALA A 164 4.19 -8.24 -7.45
CA ALA A 164 2.80 -8.51 -7.81
C ALA A 164 1.80 -7.66 -7.00
N GLU A 165 1.99 -7.56 -5.68
CA GLU A 165 1.10 -6.76 -4.82
C GLU A 165 1.27 -5.25 -5.03
N ASP A 166 2.47 -4.76 -5.35
CA ASP A 166 2.69 -3.34 -5.73
C ASP A 166 1.89 -2.99 -6.99
N LEU A 167 1.89 -3.87 -8.00
CA LEU A 167 1.08 -3.69 -9.21
C LEU A 167 -0.43 -3.74 -8.89
N ALA A 168 -0.84 -4.63 -7.99
CA ALA A 168 -2.22 -4.70 -7.53
C ALA A 168 -2.65 -3.41 -6.79
N GLU A 169 -1.79 -2.86 -5.92
CA GLU A 169 -2.08 -1.60 -5.22
C GLU A 169 -2.25 -0.43 -6.19
N ILE A 170 -1.37 -0.32 -7.20
CA ILE A 170 -1.47 0.72 -8.23
C ILE A 170 -2.81 0.60 -8.97
N ALA A 171 -3.17 -0.62 -9.38
CA ALA A 171 -4.41 -0.89 -10.10
C ALA A 171 -5.65 -0.59 -9.23
N ASP A 172 -5.69 -1.08 -8.00
CA ASP A 172 -6.80 -0.87 -7.07
C ASP A 172 -6.93 0.61 -6.65
N THR A 173 -5.83 1.31 -6.48
CA THR A 173 -5.83 2.76 -6.21
C THR A 173 -6.38 3.56 -7.38
N ALA A 174 -5.98 3.21 -8.61
CA ALA A 174 -6.52 3.83 -9.82
C ALA A 174 -8.02 3.55 -9.99
N ALA A 175 -8.44 2.29 -9.78
CA ALA A 175 -9.84 1.89 -9.82
C ALA A 175 -10.68 2.60 -8.74
N HIS A 176 -10.20 2.67 -7.51
CA HIS A 176 -10.87 3.39 -6.41
C HIS A 176 -11.08 4.86 -6.75
N LYS A 177 -10.06 5.52 -7.32
CA LYS A 177 -10.15 6.92 -7.75
C LYS A 177 -11.17 7.11 -8.88
N ALA A 178 -11.20 6.20 -9.85
CA ALA A 178 -12.18 6.23 -10.95
C ALA A 178 -13.61 6.01 -10.44
N ASN A 179 -13.81 5.00 -9.58
CA ASN A 179 -15.12 4.68 -8.99
C ASN A 179 -15.62 5.83 -8.12
N ARG A 180 -14.74 6.45 -7.32
CA ARG A 180 -15.06 7.64 -6.54
C ARG A 180 -15.56 8.79 -7.42
N LYS A 181 -14.86 9.07 -8.52
CA LYS A 181 -15.26 10.13 -9.45
C LYS A 181 -16.60 9.85 -10.12
N ALA A 182 -16.82 8.61 -10.57
CA ALA A 182 -18.07 8.18 -11.18
C ALA A 182 -19.24 8.31 -10.18
N PHE A 183 -19.01 7.85 -8.95
CA PHE A 183 -19.95 8.00 -7.84
C PHE A 183 -20.27 9.47 -7.56
N ASP A 184 -19.26 10.34 -7.34
CA ASP A 184 -19.47 11.75 -7.01
C ASP A 184 -20.29 12.47 -8.11
N THR A 185 -20.09 12.07 -9.38
CA THR A 185 -20.84 12.58 -10.54
C THR A 185 -22.30 12.12 -10.51
N ALA A 186 -22.54 10.80 -10.38
CA ALA A 186 -23.88 10.23 -10.32
C ALA A 186 -24.69 10.76 -9.12
N TYR A 187 -24.04 10.90 -7.97
CA TYR A 187 -24.65 11.44 -6.77
C TYR A 187 -25.04 12.92 -6.91
N THR A 188 -24.17 13.72 -7.53
CA THR A 188 -24.48 15.13 -7.81
C THR A 188 -25.68 15.26 -8.74
N ALA A 189 -25.74 14.47 -9.80
CA ALA A 189 -26.88 14.44 -10.72
C ALA A 189 -28.17 14.02 -9.98
N PHE A 190 -28.10 12.93 -9.21
CA PHE A 190 -29.22 12.45 -8.39
C PHE A 190 -29.75 13.53 -7.43
N ARG A 191 -28.85 14.25 -6.74
CA ARG A 191 -29.21 15.34 -5.83
C ARG A 191 -29.84 16.53 -6.56
N GLN A 192 -29.31 16.91 -7.72
CA GLN A 192 -29.87 18.00 -8.52
C GLN A 192 -31.29 17.68 -8.99
N THR A 193 -31.53 16.45 -9.46
CA THR A 193 -32.87 16.01 -9.84
C THR A 193 -33.80 15.94 -8.63
N ALA A 194 -33.33 15.44 -7.48
CA ALA A 194 -34.13 15.41 -6.26
C ALA A 194 -34.56 16.82 -5.83
N ARG A 195 -33.66 17.82 -5.89
CA ARG A 195 -33.99 19.24 -5.64
C ARG A 195 -35.04 19.78 -6.61
N ALA A 196 -34.91 19.47 -7.89
CA ALA A 196 -35.86 19.92 -8.90
C ALA A 196 -37.26 19.33 -8.70
N VAL A 197 -37.35 18.08 -8.24
CA VAL A 197 -38.62 17.34 -8.12
C VAL A 197 -39.29 17.53 -6.75
N LEU A 198 -38.50 17.62 -5.68
CA LEU A 198 -38.99 17.65 -4.29
C LEU A 198 -38.87 19.03 -3.63
N GLY A 199 -38.23 20.01 -4.28
CA GLY A 199 -37.83 21.27 -3.66
C GLY A 199 -36.60 21.13 -2.75
N GLU A 200 -36.05 22.25 -2.29
CA GLU A 200 -34.82 22.29 -1.47
C GLU A 200 -34.99 21.52 -0.15
N ASP A 201 -36.07 21.79 0.59
CA ASP A 201 -36.34 21.17 1.90
C ASP A 201 -36.71 19.68 1.75
N GLY A 202 -37.49 19.34 0.73
CA GLY A 202 -37.84 17.96 0.41
C GLY A 202 -36.61 17.13 0.03
N ALA A 203 -35.72 17.67 -0.81
CA ALA A 203 -34.48 17.01 -1.17
C ALA A 203 -33.50 16.86 0.01
N ARG A 204 -33.46 17.83 0.93
CA ARG A 204 -32.62 17.78 2.13
C ARG A 204 -33.11 16.75 3.14
N ALA A 205 -34.42 16.58 3.27
CA ALA A 205 -35.02 15.50 4.06
C ALA A 205 -34.85 14.13 3.40
N PHE A 206 -34.83 14.08 2.06
CA PHE A 206 -34.74 12.85 1.27
C PHE A 206 -33.29 12.34 1.10
N ILE A 207 -32.30 13.25 1.05
CA ILE A 207 -30.88 12.95 0.85
C ILE A 207 -30.08 13.69 1.91
N PRO A 208 -29.43 12.99 2.86
CA PRO A 208 -28.51 13.62 3.79
C PRO A 208 -27.43 14.40 3.02
N GLU A 209 -27.19 15.65 3.40
CA GLU A 209 -26.08 16.40 2.82
C GLU A 209 -24.76 15.71 3.15
N PHE A 210 -23.81 15.73 2.22
CA PHE A 210 -22.42 15.59 2.63
C PHE A 210 -22.14 16.76 3.55
N ILE A 211 -22.08 16.52 4.87
CA ILE A 211 -21.70 17.55 5.83
C ILE A 211 -20.29 17.97 5.45
N THR A 212 -20.15 19.15 4.84
CA THR A 212 -18.85 19.74 4.61
C THR A 212 -18.34 20.23 5.95
N THR A 213 -17.34 19.57 6.51
CA THR A 213 -16.57 20.17 7.60
C THR A 213 -15.93 21.45 7.05
N PRO A 214 -16.16 22.63 7.65
CA PRO A 214 -15.40 23.81 7.28
C PRO A 214 -13.92 23.49 7.47
N LYS A 215 -13.07 23.84 6.49
CA LYS A 215 -11.62 23.80 6.68
C LYS A 215 -11.33 24.54 7.99
N ALA A 216 -10.63 23.88 8.91
CA ALA A 216 -9.96 24.61 9.98
C ALA A 216 -9.19 25.73 9.27
N LYS A 217 -9.55 26.98 9.57
CA LYS A 217 -8.71 28.11 9.18
C LYS A 217 -7.33 27.81 9.74
N ASP A 218 -6.31 28.08 8.93
CA ASP A 218 -4.92 28.08 9.31
C ASP A 218 -4.78 28.66 10.73
N VAL A 219 -4.45 27.80 11.69
CA VAL A 219 -3.81 28.22 12.93
C VAL A 219 -2.33 28.22 12.61
N GLU A 220 -1.92 29.21 11.83
CA GLU A 220 -0.60 29.80 12.03
C GLU A 220 -0.85 31.00 12.95
N ASP A 221 -0.57 30.85 14.24
CA ASP A 221 0.39 31.74 14.90
C ASP A 221 0.74 31.26 16.32
N GLY A 222 2.03 31.28 16.61
CA GLY A 222 2.56 31.62 17.93
C GLY A 222 2.60 30.55 19.02
N GLY A 223 3.77 29.93 19.22
CA GLY A 223 4.07 29.22 20.46
C GLY A 223 5.41 28.53 20.44
N ASP A 224 6.48 29.31 20.49
CA ASP A 224 7.86 28.88 20.71
C ASP A 224 7.96 27.69 21.68
N VAL A 225 8.54 26.59 21.21
CA VAL A 225 9.04 25.55 22.12
C VAL A 225 10.41 26.02 22.58
N ASP A 226 10.40 26.78 23.66
CA ASP A 226 11.58 27.05 24.48
C ASP A 226 12.12 25.70 24.98
N SER A 227 13.26 25.29 24.42
CA SER A 227 14.04 24.15 24.88
C SER A 227 14.78 24.54 26.17
N GLY A 228 14.03 24.64 27.26
CA GLY A 228 14.56 24.72 28.62
C GLY A 228 14.98 23.32 29.09
N VAL A 229 16.23 22.96 28.81
CA VAL A 229 16.95 21.94 29.56
C VAL A 229 17.38 22.59 30.88
N GLU A 230 16.72 22.25 31.98
CA GLU A 230 17.31 22.36 33.31
C GLU A 230 17.14 21.04 34.07
N ASP A 231 18.28 20.64 34.64
CA ASP A 231 18.51 19.52 35.54
C ASP A 231 17.53 19.42 36.71
N ALA A 232 17.25 18.18 37.13
CA ALA A 232 17.37 17.77 38.52
C ALA A 232 17.20 16.24 38.64
N GLY A 233 18.30 15.54 38.90
CA GLY A 233 18.31 14.12 39.29
C GLY A 233 19.64 13.44 39.07
#